data_AF-A0A9P7C2W7-F1
#
_entry.id   AF-A0A9P7C2W7-F1
#
_cell.length_a   1.000
_cell.length_b   1.000
_cell.length_c   1.000
_cell.angle_alpha   90.00
_cell.angle_beta   90.00
_cell.angle_gamma   90.00
#
_symmetry.space_group_name_H-M   'P 1'
#
loop_
_entity.id
_entity.type
_entity.pdbx_description
1 polymer ?
#
loop_
_entity_poly.entity_id
_entity_poly.type
_entity_poly.pdbx_seq_one_letter_code
_entity_poly.pdbx_strand_id
1 'polypeptide(L)'
;MPNAPHVFLEQEAPQVEVSITVGGQRLAETVFETTVTVTVTTRINDKVVYLVEGTQAGIFEAANIPEEQLDPLLGIVCPTMLYPYLRANIADAITRTSMPPLHLTEAPPTAMAPAAPGA
;
A
#
# COMPACT_ATOMS: atom_id res chain seq x y z
N MET A 1 1.97 11.48 -14.00
CA MET A 1 0.98 12.53 -13.70
C MET A 1 0.18 12.81 -14.96
N PRO A 2 -1.03 12.24 -15.10
CA PRO A 2 -1.90 12.49 -16.23
C PRO A 2 -2.36 13.96 -16.28
N ASN A 3 -2.75 14.45 -17.46
CA ASN A 3 -3.31 15.81 -17.66
C ASN A 3 -2.39 17.00 -17.29
N ALA A 4 -1.11 16.74 -17.02
CA ALA A 4 -0.10 17.77 -16.80
C ALA A 4 0.22 18.54 -18.11
N PRO A 5 0.54 19.85 -18.04
CA PRO A 5 0.53 20.71 -16.85
C PRO A 5 -0.86 21.31 -16.56
N HIS A 6 -1.86 21.14 -17.44
CA HIS A 6 -3.17 21.78 -17.32
C HIS A 6 -3.92 21.46 -16.02
N VAL A 7 -3.68 20.27 -15.45
CA VAL A 7 -4.25 19.87 -14.16
C VAL A 7 -3.88 20.81 -13.01
N PHE A 8 -2.77 21.56 -13.10
CA PHE A 8 -2.39 22.56 -12.10
C PHE A 8 -3.26 23.82 -12.13
N LEU A 9 -4.09 23.99 -13.16
CA LEU A 9 -5.02 25.12 -13.27
C LEU A 9 -6.38 24.82 -12.61
N GLU A 10 -6.63 23.56 -12.25
CA GLU A 10 -7.84 23.15 -11.56
C GLU A 10 -7.83 23.71 -10.12
N GLN A 11 -8.92 24.36 -9.71
CA GLN A 11 -9.02 25.03 -8.40
C GLN A 11 -9.86 24.24 -7.39
N GLU A 12 -10.51 23.17 -7.83
CA GLU A 12 -11.34 22.34 -6.98
C GLU A 12 -10.51 21.39 -6.11
N ALA A 13 -11.08 21.00 -4.97
CA ALA A 13 -10.42 20.09 -4.06
C ALA A 13 -10.28 18.69 -4.68
N PRO A 14 -9.09 18.07 -4.62
CA PRO A 14 -8.90 16.73 -5.12
C PRO A 14 -9.59 15.69 -4.22
N GLN A 15 -10.16 14.67 -4.86
CA GLN A 15 -10.60 13.44 -4.21
C GLN A 15 -9.48 12.41 -4.28
N VAL A 16 -9.16 11.81 -3.13
CA VAL A 16 -8.13 10.79 -3.01
C VAL A 16 -8.78 9.44 -2.73
N GLU A 17 -8.49 8.47 -3.59
CA GLU A 17 -8.88 7.07 -3.44
C GLU A 17 -7.61 6.26 -3.13
N VAL A 18 -7.67 5.45 -2.07
CA VAL A 18 -6.56 4.60 -1.64
C VAL A 18 -7.05 3.16 -1.58
N SER A 19 -6.34 2.27 -2.26
CA SER A 19 -6.50 0.82 -2.16
C SER A 19 -5.25 0.22 -1.54
N ILE A 20 -5.43 -0.72 -0.61
CA ILE A 20 -4.36 -1.48 0.03
C ILE A 20 -4.61 -2.96 -0.22
N THR A 21 -3.58 -3.69 -0.64
CA THR A 21 -3.63 -5.13 -0.83
C THR A 21 -2.45 -5.76 -0.12
N VAL A 22 -2.72 -6.79 0.67
CA VAL A 22 -1.70 -7.61 1.32
C VAL A 22 -1.62 -8.95 0.62
N GLY A 23 -0.41 -9.35 0.26
CA GLY A 23 -0.11 -10.65 -0.29
C GLY A 23 1.00 -11.34 0.51
N GLY A 24 1.16 -12.62 0.28
CA GLY A 24 2.28 -13.37 0.81
C GLY A 24 2.46 -14.70 0.10
N GLN A 25 3.66 -15.24 0.19
CA GLN A 25 3.98 -16.54 -0.36
C GLN A 25 5.06 -17.22 0.47
N ARG A 26 5.04 -18.55 0.49
CA ARG A 26 6.10 -19.35 1.10
C ARG A 26 7.25 -19.49 0.11
N LEU A 27 8.46 -19.12 0.52
CA LEU A 27 9.68 -19.23 -0.29
C LEU A 27 10.51 -20.48 0.05
N ALA A 28 10.50 -20.89 1.33
CA ALA A 28 11.13 -22.12 1.81
C ALA A 28 10.39 -22.66 3.04
N GLU A 29 10.91 -23.72 3.68
CA GLU A 29 10.23 -24.39 4.80
C GLU A 29 9.88 -23.45 5.97
N THR A 30 10.75 -22.50 6.30
CA THR A 30 10.52 -21.52 7.36
C THR A 30 10.57 -20.08 6.85
N VAL A 31 10.67 -19.88 5.53
CA VAL A 31 10.90 -18.56 4.93
C VAL A 31 9.69 -18.15 4.11
N PHE A 32 9.17 -16.96 4.39
CA PHE A 32 7.97 -16.40 3.78
C PHE A 32 8.25 -15.00 3.25
N GLU A 33 7.65 -14.65 2.14
CA GLU A 33 7.54 -13.27 1.68
C GLU A 33 6.17 -12.73 2.08
N THR A 34 6.16 -11.51 2.58
CA THR A 34 4.95 -10.69 2.73
C THR A 34 5.09 -9.44 1.88
N THR A 35 4.02 -9.05 1.21
CA THR A 35 3.95 -7.85 0.37
C THR A 35 2.78 -6.98 0.80
N VAL A 36 2.99 -5.67 0.75
CA VAL A 36 1.94 -4.66 0.90
C VAL A 36 1.97 -3.79 -0.34
N THR A 37 0.88 -3.75 -1.09
CA THR A 37 0.70 -2.89 -2.26
C THR A 37 -0.27 -1.79 -1.90
N VAL A 38 0.10 -0.54 -2.21
CA VAL A 38 -0.77 0.62 -2.11
C VAL A 38 -0.94 1.20 -3.50
N THR A 39 -2.20 1.42 -3.89
CA THR A 39 -2.56 2.15 -5.10
C THR A 39 -3.33 3.41 -4.70
N VAL A 40 -2.77 4.57 -5.02
CA VAL A 40 -3.36 5.89 -4.78
C VAL A 40 -3.80 6.47 -6.11
N THR A 41 -5.09 6.77 -6.22
CA THR A 41 -5.63 7.55 -7.35
C THR A 41 -6.18 8.87 -6.84
N THR A 42 -5.70 9.98 -7.39
CA THR A 42 -6.22 11.31 -7.07
C THR A 42 -6.93 11.90 -8.29
N ARG A 43 -8.14 12.43 -8.09
CA ARG A 43 -8.97 13.02 -9.15
C ARG A 43 -9.46 14.41 -8.76
N ILE A 44 -9.63 15.29 -9.75
CA ILE A 44 -10.41 16.51 -9.64
C ILE A 44 -11.49 16.42 -10.71
N ASN A 45 -12.75 16.47 -10.31
CA ASN A 45 -13.87 16.07 -11.18
C ASN A 45 -13.56 14.68 -11.80
N ASP A 46 -13.69 14.55 -13.12
CA ASP A 46 -13.41 13.30 -13.83
C ASP A 46 -11.94 13.15 -14.28
N LYS A 47 -11.07 14.12 -13.93
CA LYS A 47 -9.68 14.13 -14.38
C LYS A 47 -8.78 13.49 -13.34
N VAL A 48 -8.07 12.43 -13.76
CA VAL A 48 -6.99 11.85 -12.94
C VAL A 48 -5.83 12.84 -12.88
N VAL A 49 -5.46 13.19 -11.65
CA VAL A 49 -4.38 14.09 -11.33
C VAL A 49 -3.06 13.32 -11.24
N TYR A 50 -3.04 12.26 -10.43
CA TYR A 50 -1.96 11.29 -10.42
C TYR A 50 -2.47 9.92 -9.98
N LEU A 51 -1.73 8.91 -10.42
CA LEU A 51 -1.83 7.52 -9.99
C LEU A 51 -0.44 7.13 -9.50
N VAL A 52 -0.35 6.63 -8.27
CA VAL A 52 0.89 6.09 -7.71
C VAL A 52 0.57 4.72 -7.17
N GLU A 53 1.34 3.73 -7.62
CA GLU A 53 1.31 2.38 -7.08
C GLU A 53 2.69 2.04 -6.56
N GLY A 54 2.73 1.42 -5.38
CA GLY A 54 3.97 0.94 -4.79
C GLY A 54 3.74 -0.34 -4.02
N THR A 55 4.66 -1.29 -4.17
CA THR A 55 4.68 -2.53 -3.41
C THR A 55 5.92 -2.58 -2.55
N GLN A 56 5.73 -2.76 -1.24
CA GLN A 56 6.81 -3.03 -0.30
C GLN A 56 6.76 -4.49 0.09
N ALA A 57 7.88 -5.19 -0.11
CA ALA A 57 8.05 -6.59 0.27
C ALA A 57 9.01 -6.72 1.46
N GLY A 58 8.87 -7.81 2.19
CA GLY A 58 9.81 -8.27 3.20
C GLY A 58 9.85 -9.79 3.28
N ILE A 59 11.03 -10.33 3.53
CA ILE A 59 11.25 -11.75 3.78
C ILE A 59 11.33 -11.96 5.29
N PHE A 60 10.52 -12.89 5.79
CA PHE A 60 10.41 -13.21 7.20
C PHE A 60 10.70 -14.70 7.40
N GLU A 61 11.50 -15.00 8.42
CA GLU A 61 11.67 -16.35 8.90
C GLU A 61 10.69 -16.61 10.04
N ALA A 62 9.88 -17.65 9.90
CA ALA A 62 8.94 -18.12 10.91
C ALA A 62 9.17 -19.61 11.16
N ALA A 63 9.89 -19.90 12.23
CA ALA A 63 10.17 -21.26 12.71
C ALA A 63 9.54 -21.46 14.09
N ASN A 64 9.06 -22.67 14.37
CA ASN A 64 8.45 -23.04 15.65
C ASN A 64 7.23 -22.18 16.03
N ILE A 65 6.52 -21.64 15.04
CA ILE A 65 5.27 -20.89 15.23
C ILE A 65 4.09 -21.88 15.16
N PRO A 66 3.15 -21.85 16.11
CA PRO A 66 1.91 -22.60 16.00
C PRO A 66 1.18 -22.25 14.70
N GLU A 67 0.65 -23.25 13.99
CA GLU A 67 0.02 -23.06 12.67
C GLU A 67 -1.10 -22.00 12.71
N GLU A 68 -1.90 -21.99 13.79
CA GLU A 68 -2.97 -21.02 14.05
C GLU A 68 -2.50 -19.56 14.15
N GLN A 69 -1.20 -19.34 14.43
CA GLN A 69 -0.59 -18.02 14.57
C GLN A 69 0.15 -17.58 13.32
N LEU A 70 0.42 -18.48 12.37
CA LEU A 70 1.19 -18.19 11.17
C LEU A 70 0.42 -17.23 10.24
N ASP A 71 -0.87 -17.48 10.01
CA ASP A 71 -1.69 -16.62 9.14
C ASP A 71 -1.84 -15.19 9.69
N PRO A 72 -2.17 -14.97 10.98
CA PRO A 72 -2.15 -13.62 11.57
C PRO A 72 -0.77 -12.96 11.55
N LEU A 73 0.31 -13.73 11.72
CA LEU A 73 1.68 -13.21 11.63
C LEU A 73 1.96 -12.66 10.23
N LEU A 74 1.71 -13.44 9.19
CA LEU A 74 1.99 -13.07 7.80
C LEU A 74 0.99 -12.05 7.23
N GLY A 75 -0.26 -12.07 7.71
CA GLY A 75 -1.35 -11.22 7.23
C GLY A 75 -1.58 -9.93 8.03
N ILE A 76 -1.01 -9.78 9.24
CA ILE A 76 -1.21 -8.56 10.03
C ILE A 76 0.13 -8.01 10.52
N VAL A 77 0.91 -8.83 11.20
CA VAL A 77 2.14 -8.38 11.86
C VAL A 77 3.21 -7.99 10.83
N CYS A 78 3.53 -8.88 9.89
CA CYS A 78 4.52 -8.63 8.84
C CYS A 78 4.14 -7.40 7.97
N PRO A 79 2.89 -7.25 7.47
CA PRO A 79 2.45 -6.05 6.76
C PRO A 79 2.57 -4.77 7.57
N THR A 80 2.25 -4.82 8.88
CA THR A 80 2.38 -3.66 9.78
C THR A 80 3.83 -3.16 9.84
N MET A 81 4.80 -4.08 9.81
CA MET A 81 6.22 -3.71 9.78
C MET A 81 6.63 -3.07 8.45
N LEU A 82 6.03 -3.48 7.33
CA LEU A 82 6.36 -2.98 5.98
C LEU A 82 5.69 -1.63 5.67
N TYR A 83 4.47 -1.41 6.15
CA TYR A 83 3.65 -0.26 5.80
C TYR A 83 4.31 1.11 6.05
N PRO A 84 5.08 1.35 7.15
CA PRO A 84 5.78 2.60 7.38
C PRO A 84 6.78 2.97 6.28
N TYR A 85 7.47 1.99 5.69
CA TYR A 85 8.41 2.21 4.60
C TYR A 85 7.66 2.52 3.30
N LEU A 86 6.59 1.77 3.04
CA LEU A 86 5.75 2.00 1.87
C LEU A 86 5.14 3.39 1.87
N ARG A 87 4.50 3.80 2.98
CA ARG A 87 3.86 5.12 3.06
C ARG A 87 4.85 6.27 2.90
N ALA A 88 6.09 6.12 3.38
CA ALA A 88 7.14 7.11 3.21
C ALA A 88 7.54 7.24 1.73
N ASN A 89 7.73 6.09 1.05
CA ASN A 89 8.07 6.05 -0.37
C ASN A 89 6.96 6.64 -1.25
N ILE A 90 5.69 6.37 -0.93
CA ILE A 90 4.53 6.95 -1.65
C ILE A 90 4.49 8.47 -1.47
N ALA A 91 4.62 8.96 -0.24
CA ALA A 91 4.60 10.40 0.05
C ALA A 91 5.75 11.14 -0.67
N ASP A 92 6.95 10.56 -0.66
CA ASP A 92 8.12 11.09 -1.36
C ASP A 92 7.91 11.09 -2.89
N ALA A 93 7.35 10.00 -3.45
CA ALA A 93 7.02 9.93 -4.88
C ALA A 93 6.02 11.01 -5.32
N ILE A 94 4.99 11.27 -4.53
CA ILE A 94 3.99 12.33 -4.80
C ILE A 94 4.63 13.71 -4.69
N THR A 95 5.44 13.94 -3.66
CA THR A 95 6.10 15.25 -3.44
C THR A 95 7.02 15.64 -4.59
N ARG A 96 7.69 14.66 -5.22
CA ARG A 96 8.52 14.89 -6.43
C ARG A 96 7.74 15.36 -7.66
N THR A 97 6.41 15.30 -7.64
CA THR A 97 5.55 15.83 -8.71
C THR A 97 5.13 17.29 -8.50
N SER A 98 5.70 17.96 -7.49
CA SER A 98 5.32 19.32 -7.05
C SER A 98 3.88 19.42 -6.51
N MET A 99 3.27 18.28 -6.21
CA MET A 99 1.98 18.19 -5.55
C MET A 99 2.14 18.22 -4.03
N PRO A 100 1.10 18.66 -3.28
CA PRO A 100 1.09 18.54 -1.84
C PRO A 100 1.34 17.08 -1.43
N PRO A 101 2.13 16.84 -0.36
CA PRO A 101 2.38 15.49 0.11
C PRO A 101 1.07 14.83 0.55
N LEU A 102 0.83 13.61 0.08
CA LEU A 102 -0.22 12.76 0.62
C LEU A 102 0.36 11.89 1.72
N HIS A 103 -0.09 12.12 2.95
CA HIS A 103 0.25 11.26 4.08
C HIS A 103 -0.83 10.20 4.25
N LEU A 104 -0.49 8.95 3.92
CA LEU A 104 -1.38 7.83 4.19
C LEU A 104 -1.56 7.68 5.70
N THR A 105 -2.81 7.50 6.13
CA THR A 105 -3.15 7.22 7.53
C THR A 105 -2.61 5.85 7.94
N GLU A 106 -2.61 5.58 9.24
CA GLU A 106 -2.38 4.21 9.72
C GLU A 106 -3.41 3.27 9.09
N ALA A 107 -2.93 2.16 8.53
CA ALA A 107 -3.82 1.14 8.00
C ALA A 107 -4.41 0.37 9.19
N PRO A 108 -5.74 0.25 9.30
CA PRO A 108 -6.33 -0.58 10.34
C PRO A 108 -5.96 -2.05 10.07
N PRO A 109 -5.76 -2.89 11.11
CA PRO A 109 -5.42 -4.31 10.94
C PRO A 109 -6.37 -5.07 10.00
N THR A 110 -7.64 -4.65 9.94
CA THR A 110 -8.67 -5.19 9.03
C THR A 110 -8.44 -4.88 7.56
N ALA A 111 -7.74 -3.80 7.22
CA ALA A 111 -7.34 -3.50 5.83
C ALA A 111 -6.09 -4.29 5.39
N MET A 112 -5.42 -4.95 6.33
CA MET A 112 -4.20 -5.72 6.07
C MET A 112 -4.46 -7.22 6.00
N ALA A 113 -5.64 -7.69 6.45
CA ALA A 113 -6.02 -9.08 6.27
C ALA A 113 -6.04 -9.43 4.77
N PRO A 114 -5.48 -10.61 4.36
CA PRO A 114 -5.53 -11.04 2.97
C PRO A 114 -6.98 -11.10 2.50
N ALA A 115 -7.23 -10.71 1.24
CA ALA A 115 -8.54 -10.90 0.63
C ALA A 115 -8.92 -12.38 0.73
N ALA A 116 -10.15 -12.67 1.17
CA ALA A 116 -10.62 -14.05 1.30
C ALA A 116 -10.42 -14.80 -0.04
N PRO A 117 -9.92 -16.05 -0.01
CA PRO A 117 -9.75 -16.80 -1.24
C PRO A 117 -11.14 -17.09 -1.87
N GLY A 118 -11.43 -16.46 -3.01
CA GLY A 118 -12.62 -16.77 -3.81
C GLY A 118 -13.58 -15.60 -4.09
N ALA A 119 -13.08 -14.49 -4.65
CA ALA A 119 -13.88 -13.62 -5.51
C ALA A 119 -13.62 -13.98 -6.98
#